data_AF-A0A8J4Z4J5-F1
#
_entry.id   AF-A0A8J4Z4J5-F1
#
_cell.length_a   1.000
_cell.length_b   1.000
_cell.length_c   1.000
_cell.angle_alpha   90.00
_cell.angle_beta   90.00
_cell.angle_gamma   90.00
#
_symmetry.space_group_name_H-M   'P 1'
#
loop_
_entity.id
_entity.type
_entity.pdbx_description
1 polymer ?
#
loop_
_entity_poly.entity_id
_entity_poly.type
_entity_poly.pdbx_seq_one_letter_code
_entity_poly.pdbx_strand_id
1 'polypeptide(L)'
;MLAVQKCLSADQSYITLAKSFVSTAPPGKILTLFAAMIVHHINDHKRYSFVSGAPAVRFWLQLLVGVPEWVHNSSVLSLLDTICQQAFVAPVCWQEVLRAFSEVMKSPEYQHSGSGGVFALLSWLTAGTTAPNSLLVRPSAPQFPWFTIAVLILETQQEINSGLWKNLLLELFNHPDVGLEQAVKKVQSELGLGTVSSSLLSLYRWGQQVVDLPADHPALPLTLQMYFLLHLARVPPQPGYSFVSGAPAVRFWLQLLVGVPEWVHNSSVLSLLDTICQQAFVAPVCWQEVLRAFSEVMKSPEYQHSGSGGVFALLSWLTAGTTAPNSLLVRPSAPQFPWFTIAVLILETQQEINSGLWKNLLLELFNHPDVGLEQAVKKVQSELGLGTVSSSLLSLYRWGQQVVDLPADHPALPLTLQMYFLLHLARVPPQPGKYECCSVVSRFYQGYINTAFLGRIKKKVASCVEHLESRLNQQQDQEDEDGPANPQLGGMVRLVRGMQAWLEEDRLYEPGVYLPALPPHLLPHHLVQIFQGNWEPWPEAVNQTAIEEATQNILK
;
A
#
# COMPACT_ATOMS: atom_id res chain seq x y z
N MET A 1 -27.50 29.18 38.54
CA MET A 1 -28.48 29.26 37.43
C MET A 1 -29.13 30.63 37.27
N LEU A 2 -29.80 31.19 38.28
CA LEU A 2 -30.54 32.46 38.13
C LEU A 2 -29.65 33.68 37.74
N ALA A 3 -28.41 33.75 38.21
CA ALA A 3 -27.46 34.79 37.81
C ALA A 3 -27.01 34.66 36.34
N VAL A 4 -26.78 33.43 35.87
CA VAL A 4 -26.38 33.13 34.48
C VAL A 4 -27.52 33.47 33.52
N GLN A 5 -28.75 33.09 33.86
CA GLN A 5 -29.93 33.44 33.06
C GLN A 5 -30.10 34.94 32.92
N LYS A 6 -29.85 35.72 34.00
CA LYS A 6 -29.84 37.19 33.93
C LYS A 6 -28.76 37.72 33.00
N CYS A 7 -27.55 37.16 33.02
CA CYS A 7 -26.48 37.57 32.09
C CYS A 7 -26.81 37.24 30.63
N LEU A 8 -27.44 36.09 30.36
CA LEU A 8 -27.84 35.65 29.02
C LEU A 8 -28.98 36.51 28.44
N SER A 9 -29.89 37.01 29.28
CA SER A 9 -31.02 37.85 28.85
C SER A 9 -30.74 39.35 28.94
N ALA A 10 -29.64 39.78 29.55
CA ALA A 10 -29.38 41.20 29.82
C ALA A 10 -29.27 42.08 28.57
N ASP A 11 -28.81 41.50 27.45
CA ASP A 11 -28.67 42.20 26.17
C ASP A 11 -29.87 41.98 25.22
N GLN A 12 -30.86 41.18 25.63
CA GLN A 12 -32.02 40.83 24.81
C GLN A 12 -33.15 41.87 24.97
N SER A 13 -33.13 42.91 24.12
CA SER A 13 -34.27 43.81 23.94
C SER A 13 -35.16 43.33 22.79
N TYR A 14 -36.45 43.70 22.76
CA TYR A 14 -37.37 43.40 21.65
C TYR A 14 -36.79 43.81 20.28
N ILE A 15 -36.02 44.90 20.23
CA ILE A 15 -35.35 45.42 19.03
C ILE A 15 -34.12 44.57 18.66
N THR A 16 -33.36 44.07 19.64
CA THR A 16 -32.23 43.16 19.42
C THR A 16 -32.71 41.80 18.91
N LEU A 17 -33.80 41.28 19.47
CA LEU A 17 -34.47 40.05 19.04
C LEU A 17 -34.98 40.17 17.60
N ALA A 18 -35.68 41.26 17.24
CA ALA A 18 -36.14 41.50 15.88
C ALA A 18 -34.99 41.59 14.85
N LYS A 19 -33.86 42.22 15.22
CA LYS A 19 -32.66 42.31 14.36
C LYS A 19 -31.94 40.96 14.20
N SER A 20 -31.94 40.12 15.24
CA SER A 20 -31.32 38.79 15.19
C SER A 20 -31.98 37.81 14.20
N PHE A 21 -33.21 38.10 13.76
CA PHE A 21 -33.89 37.35 12.69
C PHE A 21 -33.46 37.77 11.28
N VAL A 22 -32.79 38.91 11.11
CA VAL A 22 -32.48 39.53 9.81
C VAL A 22 -30.97 39.71 9.59
N SER A 23 -30.16 39.85 10.63
CA SER A 23 -28.69 39.84 10.52
C SER A 23 -27.99 39.31 11.78
N THR A 24 -26.76 38.83 11.62
CA THR A 24 -25.85 38.47 12.71
C THR A 24 -25.36 39.73 13.43
N ALA A 25 -26.20 40.29 14.30
CA ALA A 25 -25.77 41.38 15.17
C ALA A 25 -24.70 40.86 16.16
N PRO A 26 -23.60 41.61 16.39
CA PRO A 26 -22.58 41.21 17.35
C PRO A 26 -23.18 41.07 18.76
N PRO A 27 -22.61 40.19 19.61
CA PRO A 27 -23.11 39.97 20.96
C PRO A 27 -23.16 41.30 21.72
N GLY A 28 -24.19 41.46 22.56
CA GLY A 28 -24.30 42.65 23.40
C GLY A 28 -23.14 42.79 24.38
N LYS A 29 -23.06 43.94 25.05
CA LYS A 29 -21.90 44.29 25.89
C LYS A 29 -21.73 43.32 27.05
N ILE A 30 -22.84 42.86 27.65
CA ILE A 30 -22.80 41.98 28.81
C ILE A 30 -22.40 40.57 28.38
N LEU A 31 -22.92 40.08 27.25
CA LEU A 31 -22.55 38.80 26.68
C LEU A 31 -21.08 38.77 26.24
N THR A 32 -20.56 39.87 25.72
CA THR A 32 -19.14 40.03 25.36
C THR A 32 -18.24 39.96 26.60
N LEU A 33 -18.60 40.65 27.68
CA LEU A 33 -17.87 40.57 28.95
C LEU A 33 -17.95 39.16 29.55
N PHE A 34 -19.09 38.50 29.41
CA PHE A 34 -19.26 37.14 29.87
C PHE A 34 -18.38 36.16 29.07
N ALA A 35 -18.36 36.28 27.75
CA ALA A 35 -17.45 35.52 26.89
C ALA A 35 -15.98 35.76 27.28
N ALA A 36 -15.57 37.02 27.51
CA ALA A 36 -14.21 37.35 27.92
C ALA A 36 -13.81 36.67 29.25
N MET A 37 -14.71 36.63 30.23
CA MET A 37 -14.47 35.91 31.49
C MET A 37 -14.25 34.42 31.25
N ILE A 38 -15.08 33.79 30.42
CA ILE A 38 -14.96 32.37 30.07
C ILE A 38 -13.61 32.10 29.39
N VAL A 39 -13.24 32.92 28.40
CA VAL A 39 -11.97 32.83 27.68
C VAL A 39 -10.79 32.95 28.64
N HIS A 40 -10.84 33.89 29.60
CA HIS A 40 -9.79 34.07 30.60
C HIS A 40 -9.65 32.84 31.51
N HIS A 41 -10.75 32.21 31.92
CA HIS A 41 -10.69 30.98 32.72
C HIS A 41 -10.05 29.80 31.95
N ILE A 42 -10.28 29.71 30.64
CA ILE A 42 -9.71 28.64 29.79
C ILE A 42 -8.22 28.91 29.53
N ASN A 43 -7.87 30.14 29.13
CA ASN A 43 -6.52 30.48 28.68
C ASN A 43 -5.56 30.72 29.85
N ASP A 44 -6.01 31.37 30.93
CA ASP A 44 -5.20 31.66 32.12
C ASP A 44 -5.44 30.63 33.26
N HIS A 45 -5.72 29.37 32.89
CA HIS A 45 -6.00 28.26 33.81
C HIS A 45 -4.93 28.05 34.91
N LYS A 46 -3.67 28.41 34.64
CA LYS A 46 -2.57 28.37 35.62
C LYS A 46 -2.81 29.28 36.83
N ARG A 47 -3.47 30.43 36.65
CA ARG A 47 -3.83 31.34 37.75
C ARG A 47 -4.82 30.71 38.73
N TYR A 48 -5.56 29.70 38.28
CA TYR A 48 -6.53 28.94 39.06
C TYR A 48 -5.98 27.59 39.54
N SER A 49 -4.65 27.39 39.46
CA SER A 49 -3.96 26.14 39.85
C SER A 49 -4.40 24.89 39.07
N PHE A 50 -4.94 25.05 37.86
CA PHE A 50 -5.24 23.93 36.97
C PHE A 50 -4.04 23.60 36.06
N VAL A 51 -3.90 22.31 35.74
CA VAL A 51 -2.86 21.79 34.82
C VAL A 51 -3.16 22.13 33.36
N SER A 52 -4.44 22.29 33.01
CA SER A 52 -4.92 22.66 31.67
C SER A 52 -6.24 23.44 31.76
N GLY A 53 -6.70 24.01 30.65
CA GLY A 53 -8.00 24.68 30.56
C GLY A 53 -9.21 23.72 30.58
N ALA A 54 -8.98 22.41 30.52
CA ALA A 54 -10.02 21.37 30.45
C ALA A 54 -11.06 21.45 31.59
N PRO A 55 -10.69 21.64 32.87
CA PRO A 55 -11.67 21.79 33.95
C PRO A 55 -12.56 23.03 33.77
N ALA A 56 -12.01 24.14 33.27
CA ALA A 56 -12.76 25.35 33.00
C ALA A 56 -13.74 25.16 31.83
N VAL A 57 -13.29 24.49 30.75
CA VAL A 57 -14.14 24.09 29.63
C VAL A 57 -15.32 23.24 30.12
N ARG A 58 -15.03 22.16 30.87
CA ARG A 58 -16.07 21.27 31.40
C ARG A 58 -17.06 22.02 32.29
N PHE A 59 -16.58 22.85 33.20
CA PHE A 59 -17.42 23.66 34.08
C PHE A 59 -18.39 24.55 33.30
N TRP A 60 -17.88 25.32 32.33
CA TRP A 60 -18.69 26.26 31.57
C TRP A 60 -19.65 25.56 30.61
N LEU A 61 -19.24 24.46 29.97
CA LEU A 61 -20.11 23.65 29.13
C LEU A 61 -21.29 23.08 29.92
N GLN A 62 -21.03 22.45 31.07
CA GLN A 62 -22.09 21.90 31.93
C GLN A 62 -23.07 22.97 32.41
N LEU A 63 -22.54 24.15 32.77
CA LEU A 63 -23.34 25.27 33.23
C LEU A 63 -24.23 25.85 32.12
N LEU A 64 -23.72 25.97 30.89
CA LEU A 64 -24.46 26.50 29.74
C LEU A 64 -25.49 25.51 29.19
N VAL A 65 -25.14 24.23 29.09
CA VAL A 65 -26.07 23.16 28.69
C VAL A 65 -27.18 22.96 29.73
N GLY A 66 -26.92 23.26 31.00
CA GLY A 66 -27.95 23.24 32.04
C GLY A 66 -29.02 24.33 31.92
N VAL A 67 -28.90 25.27 30.97
CA VAL A 67 -29.92 26.29 30.74
C VAL A 67 -31.13 25.67 30.03
N PRO A 68 -32.38 25.92 30.47
CA PRO A 68 -33.57 25.44 29.77
C PRO A 68 -33.59 25.91 28.32
N GLU A 69 -33.96 25.03 27.38
CA GLU A 69 -34.02 25.33 25.94
C GLU A 69 -32.70 25.89 25.36
N TRP A 70 -31.54 25.49 25.91
CA TRP A 70 -30.24 26.06 25.52
C TRP A 70 -29.93 25.94 24.02
N VAL A 71 -30.39 24.87 23.37
CA VAL A 71 -30.20 24.60 21.94
C VAL A 71 -30.92 25.65 21.06
N HIS A 72 -31.96 26.30 21.58
CA HIS A 72 -32.68 27.38 20.91
C HIS A 72 -32.19 28.77 21.35
N ASN A 73 -31.33 28.86 22.36
CA ASN A 73 -30.85 30.12 22.90
C ASN A 73 -29.57 30.59 22.19
N SER A 74 -29.72 31.56 21.29
CA SER A 74 -28.63 32.17 20.52
C SER A 74 -27.48 32.69 21.40
N SER A 75 -27.78 33.26 22.57
CA SER A 75 -26.76 33.73 23.52
C SER A 75 -25.95 32.59 24.12
N VAL A 76 -26.59 31.45 24.41
CA VAL A 76 -25.89 30.26 24.89
C VAL A 76 -25.03 29.66 23.78
N LEU A 77 -25.58 29.50 22.57
CA LEU A 77 -24.84 28.95 21.42
C LEU A 77 -23.62 29.81 21.06
N SER A 78 -23.72 31.14 21.16
CA SER A 78 -22.59 32.05 20.95
C SER A 78 -21.46 31.83 21.97
N LEU A 79 -21.80 31.59 23.24
CA LEU A 79 -20.80 31.29 24.27
C LEU A 79 -20.21 29.89 24.08
N LEU A 80 -21.03 28.90 23.72
CA LEU A 80 -20.56 27.55 23.38
C LEU A 80 -19.61 27.57 22.17
N ASP A 81 -19.92 28.36 21.15
CA ASP A 81 -19.06 28.56 19.98
C ASP A 81 -17.71 29.16 20.39
N THR A 82 -17.74 30.19 21.26
CA THR A 82 -16.52 30.79 21.82
C THR A 82 -15.68 29.77 22.59
N ILE A 83 -16.31 28.93 23.42
CA ILE A 83 -15.62 27.85 24.14
C ILE A 83 -15.00 26.86 23.16
N CYS A 84 -15.74 26.44 22.13
CA CYS A 84 -15.25 25.52 21.11
C CYS A 84 -14.05 26.10 20.36
N GLN A 85 -14.12 27.38 19.97
CA GLN A 85 -13.03 28.10 19.31
C GLN A 85 -11.77 28.14 20.18
N GLN A 86 -11.88 28.48 21.47
CA GLN A 86 -10.72 28.52 22.36
C GLN A 86 -10.18 27.12 22.65
N ALA A 87 -11.07 26.14 22.85
CA ALA A 87 -10.70 24.77 23.14
C ALA A 87 -9.99 24.09 21.97
N PHE A 88 -10.33 24.44 20.73
CA PHE A 88 -9.73 23.87 19.51
C PHE A 88 -8.21 24.04 19.45
N VAL A 89 -7.67 25.14 20.01
CA VAL A 89 -6.23 25.43 20.02
C VAL A 89 -5.45 24.48 20.95
N ALA A 90 -6.13 23.83 21.91
CA ALA A 90 -5.51 22.93 22.88
C ALA A 90 -6.16 21.52 22.84
N PRO A 91 -5.44 20.48 22.40
CA PRO A 91 -6.02 19.14 22.18
C PRO A 91 -6.79 18.56 23.38
N VAL A 92 -6.27 18.76 24.59
CA VAL A 92 -6.92 18.28 25.83
C VAL A 92 -8.26 18.99 26.08
N CYS A 93 -8.32 20.30 25.83
CA CYS A 93 -9.55 21.08 25.95
C CYS A 93 -10.57 20.67 24.87
N TRP A 94 -10.12 20.47 23.63
CA TRP A 94 -10.98 20.00 22.54
C TRP A 94 -11.57 18.62 22.82
N GLN A 95 -10.78 17.69 23.37
CA GLN A 95 -11.28 16.39 23.81
C GLN A 95 -12.35 16.51 24.90
N GLU A 96 -12.23 17.44 25.84
CA GLU A 96 -13.30 17.71 26.82
C GLU A 96 -14.58 18.23 26.15
N VAL A 97 -14.49 19.11 25.14
CA VAL A 97 -15.66 19.60 24.40
C VAL A 97 -16.42 18.43 23.78
N LEU A 98 -15.71 17.57 23.04
CA LEU A 98 -16.31 16.41 22.38
C LEU A 98 -16.90 15.42 23.40
N ARG A 99 -16.20 15.20 24.53
CA ARG A 99 -16.69 14.34 25.62
C ARG A 99 -17.98 14.90 26.22
N ALA A 100 -17.99 16.17 26.60
CA ALA A 100 -19.14 16.81 27.22
C ALA A 100 -20.36 16.78 26.30
N PHE A 101 -20.22 17.16 25.02
CA PHE A 101 -21.34 17.06 24.07
C PHE A 101 -21.79 15.62 23.81
N SER A 102 -20.87 14.65 23.79
CA SER A 102 -21.24 13.23 23.70
C SER A 102 -22.06 12.77 24.91
N GLU A 103 -21.73 13.23 26.13
CA GLU A 103 -22.52 12.97 27.34
C GLU A 103 -23.93 13.55 27.23
N VAL A 104 -24.05 14.77 26.68
CA VAL A 104 -25.35 15.43 26.47
C VAL A 104 -26.22 14.67 25.46
N MET A 105 -25.66 14.25 24.33
CA MET A 105 -26.38 13.45 23.31
C MET A 105 -26.83 12.08 23.84
N LYS A 106 -26.15 11.55 24.86
CA LYS A 106 -26.49 10.27 25.51
C LYS A 106 -27.43 10.44 26.71
N SER A 107 -27.71 11.66 27.13
CA SER A 107 -28.58 11.93 28.28
C SER A 107 -30.02 11.50 27.98
N PRO A 108 -30.72 10.83 28.91
CA PRO A 108 -32.12 10.44 28.74
C PRO A 108 -33.05 11.66 28.61
N GLU A 109 -32.64 12.84 29.08
CA GLU A 109 -33.37 14.09 28.92
C GLU A 109 -33.39 14.57 27.45
N TYR A 110 -32.39 14.18 26.66
CA TYR A 110 -32.22 14.60 25.27
C TYR A 110 -32.63 13.51 24.26
N GLN A 111 -32.76 12.25 24.70
CA GLN A 111 -33.20 11.14 23.86
C GLN A 111 -34.72 10.99 23.91
N HIS A 112 -35.43 11.43 22.87
CA HIS A 112 -36.89 11.29 22.79
C HIS A 112 -37.41 9.90 22.36
N SER A 113 -36.52 8.93 22.09
CA SER A 113 -36.91 7.58 21.65
C SER A 113 -36.45 6.50 22.63
N GLY A 114 -37.40 5.73 23.17
CA GLY A 114 -37.16 4.59 24.07
C GLY A 114 -36.52 3.36 23.41
N SER A 115 -35.62 3.54 22.46
CA SER A 115 -34.95 2.47 21.70
C SER A 115 -33.52 2.27 22.18
N GLY A 116 -33.24 1.14 22.83
CA GLY A 116 -31.86 0.73 23.16
C GLY A 116 -31.11 0.20 21.93
N GLY A 117 -29.78 0.34 21.92
CA GLY A 117 -28.88 -0.22 20.88
C GLY A 117 -28.31 0.83 19.91
N VAL A 118 -27.85 0.40 18.72
CA VAL A 118 -27.27 1.24 17.64
C VAL A 118 -28.21 2.37 17.19
N PHE A 119 -29.51 2.19 17.42
CA PHE A 119 -30.56 3.17 17.14
C PHE A 119 -30.38 4.50 17.90
N ALA A 120 -29.90 4.44 19.15
CA ALA A 120 -29.62 5.64 19.95
C ALA A 120 -28.39 6.41 19.43
N LEU A 121 -27.50 5.75 18.69
CA LEU A 121 -26.28 6.34 18.11
C LEU A 121 -26.52 7.02 16.77
N LEU A 122 -27.70 6.88 16.16
CA LEU A 122 -28.01 7.50 14.85
C LEU A 122 -29.31 8.28 14.89
N SER A 123 -29.74 8.67 16.08
CA SER A 123 -31.08 9.23 16.29
C SER A 123 -31.32 10.51 15.50
N TRP A 124 -30.27 11.28 15.15
CA TRP A 124 -30.36 12.45 14.27
C TRP A 124 -30.71 12.13 12.82
N LEU A 125 -30.59 10.87 12.40
CA LEU A 125 -30.99 10.43 11.06
C LEU A 125 -32.47 10.04 10.97
N THR A 126 -33.17 9.92 12.09
CA THR A 126 -34.49 9.28 12.17
C THR A 126 -35.65 10.26 12.32
N ALA A 127 -35.87 11.16 11.35
CA ALA A 127 -37.19 11.69 10.93
C ALA A 127 -37.03 12.80 9.87
N GLY A 128 -37.46 12.53 8.63
CA GLY A 128 -37.70 13.56 7.61
C GLY A 128 -36.55 14.58 7.40
N THR A 129 -36.87 15.87 7.43
CA THR A 129 -35.95 17.00 7.17
C THR A 129 -35.37 17.64 8.45
N THR A 130 -35.79 17.21 9.63
CA THR A 130 -35.36 17.76 10.92
C THR A 130 -34.60 16.68 11.69
N ALA A 131 -33.30 16.88 11.93
CA ALA A 131 -32.43 15.89 12.57
C ALA A 131 -32.77 15.71 14.06
N PRO A 132 -33.58 14.68 14.46
CA PRO A 132 -34.09 14.62 15.82
C PRO A 132 -33.01 14.18 16.79
N ASN A 133 -32.89 14.84 17.94
CA ASN A 133 -31.80 14.61 18.90
C ASN A 133 -30.38 14.97 18.36
N SER A 134 -30.28 15.75 17.27
CA SER A 134 -29.05 16.53 16.99
C SER A 134 -28.94 17.68 17.98
N LEU A 135 -27.72 18.10 18.33
CA LEU A 135 -27.48 19.36 19.05
C LEU A 135 -27.64 20.59 18.14
N LEU A 136 -27.87 20.38 16.84
CA LEU A 136 -28.13 21.42 15.85
C LEU A 136 -29.62 21.45 15.49
N VAL A 137 -30.25 22.60 15.71
CA VAL A 137 -31.67 22.85 15.36
C VAL A 137 -31.89 22.87 13.83
N ARG A 138 -30.84 23.15 13.06
CA ARG A 138 -30.83 23.22 11.60
C ARG A 138 -29.72 22.32 11.03
N PRO A 139 -29.78 21.90 9.76
CA PRO A 139 -28.72 21.10 9.13
C PRO A 139 -27.33 21.74 9.22
N SER A 140 -27.28 23.07 9.25
CA SER A 140 -26.10 23.92 9.34
C SER A 140 -26.42 25.14 10.22
N ALA A 141 -25.40 25.64 10.92
CA ALA A 141 -25.49 26.85 11.75
C ALA A 141 -24.22 27.70 11.55
N PRO A 142 -24.11 28.43 10.41
CA PRO A 142 -22.92 29.19 10.05
C PRO A 142 -22.61 30.32 11.05
N GLN A 143 -23.60 30.76 11.83
CA GLN A 143 -23.44 31.76 12.89
C GLN A 143 -22.68 31.23 14.12
N PHE A 144 -22.59 29.90 14.28
CA PHE A 144 -21.86 29.23 15.38
C PHE A 144 -20.96 28.11 14.80
N PRO A 145 -19.93 28.47 14.01
CA PRO A 145 -19.20 27.51 13.18
C PRO A 145 -18.34 26.52 13.97
N TRP A 146 -17.73 26.92 15.09
CA TRP A 146 -16.89 26.05 15.92
C TRP A 146 -17.73 25.07 16.73
N PHE A 147 -18.87 25.54 17.25
CA PHE A 147 -19.87 24.65 17.85
C PHE A 147 -20.40 23.65 16.83
N THR A 148 -20.74 24.11 15.63
CA THR A 148 -21.25 23.24 14.55
C THR A 148 -20.23 22.17 14.15
N ILE A 149 -18.96 22.54 14.02
CA ILE A 149 -17.87 21.58 13.76
C ILE A 149 -17.79 20.51 14.86
N ALA A 150 -17.88 20.90 16.14
CA ALA A 150 -17.84 19.94 17.25
C ALA A 150 -18.98 18.91 17.17
N VAL A 151 -20.21 19.37 16.87
CA VAL A 151 -21.39 18.50 16.73
C VAL A 151 -21.26 17.60 15.51
N LEU A 152 -20.91 18.14 14.33
CA LEU A 152 -20.77 17.35 13.11
C LEU A 152 -19.66 16.29 13.23
N ILE A 153 -18.58 16.56 13.95
CA ILE A 153 -17.53 15.57 14.24
C ILE A 153 -18.11 14.40 15.04
N LEU A 154 -18.91 14.67 16.08
CA LEU A 154 -19.52 13.62 16.90
C LEU A 154 -20.52 12.77 16.12
N GLU A 155 -21.34 13.40 15.28
CA GLU A 155 -22.30 12.71 14.41
C GLU A 155 -21.56 11.87 13.36
N THR A 156 -20.51 12.41 12.74
CA THR A 156 -19.67 11.67 11.78
C THR A 156 -19.03 10.45 12.43
N GLN A 157 -18.50 10.59 13.64
CA GLN A 157 -17.91 9.47 14.39
C GLN A 157 -18.96 8.40 14.69
N GLN A 158 -20.17 8.80 15.10
CA GLN A 158 -21.26 7.87 15.36
C GLN A 158 -21.76 7.18 14.08
N GLU A 159 -21.82 7.89 12.95
CA GLU A 159 -22.15 7.33 11.63
C GLU A 159 -21.14 6.26 11.20
N ILE A 160 -19.84 6.54 11.36
CA ILE A 160 -18.76 5.59 11.06
C ILE A 160 -18.82 4.39 12.01
N ASN A 161 -18.96 4.63 13.32
CA ASN A 161 -18.98 3.58 14.34
C ASN A 161 -20.21 2.66 14.24
N SER A 162 -21.33 3.16 13.70
CA SER A 162 -22.52 2.36 13.45
C SER A 162 -22.34 1.33 12.32
N GLY A 163 -21.32 1.51 11.47
CA GLY A 163 -21.12 0.73 10.25
C GLY A 163 -21.98 1.20 9.07
N LEU A 164 -22.88 2.18 9.26
CA LEU A 164 -23.75 2.73 8.21
C LEU A 164 -22.93 3.22 7.01
N TRP A 165 -21.95 4.08 7.25
CA TRP A 165 -21.12 4.65 6.18
C TRP A 165 -20.38 3.56 5.37
N LYS A 166 -19.78 2.59 6.07
CA LYS A 166 -19.06 1.47 5.44
C LYS A 166 -19.98 0.62 4.56
N ASN A 167 -21.13 0.21 5.09
CA ASN A 167 -22.04 -0.68 4.38
C ASN A 167 -22.73 0.03 3.21
N LEU A 168 -22.99 1.34 3.35
CA LEU A 168 -23.53 2.16 2.26
C LEU A 168 -22.55 2.27 1.09
N LEU A 169 -21.25 2.49 1.36
CA LEU A 169 -20.21 2.51 0.33
C LEU A 169 -20.08 1.15 -0.37
N LEU A 170 -20.17 0.04 0.38
CA LEU A 170 -20.11 -1.31 -0.17
C LEU A 170 -21.33 -1.62 -1.06
N GLU A 171 -22.53 -1.25 -0.63
CA GLU A 171 -23.76 -1.49 -1.37
C GLU A 171 -23.77 -0.72 -2.70
N LEU A 172 -23.43 0.57 -2.66
CA LEU A 172 -23.34 1.41 -3.86
C LEU A 172 -22.24 0.95 -4.83
N PHE A 173 -21.17 0.35 -4.32
CA PHE A 173 -20.10 -0.20 -5.15
C PHE A 173 -20.47 -1.53 -5.81
N ASN A 174 -21.06 -2.44 -5.05
CA ASN A 174 -21.44 -3.76 -5.54
C ASN A 174 -22.65 -3.71 -6.50
N HIS A 175 -23.49 -2.68 -6.36
CA HIS A 175 -24.72 -2.52 -7.13
C HIS A 175 -24.82 -1.10 -7.71
N PRO A 176 -24.08 -0.79 -8.79
CA PRO A 176 -24.01 0.57 -9.36
C PRO A 176 -25.35 1.07 -9.94
N ASP A 177 -26.29 0.16 -10.25
CA ASP A 177 -27.62 0.49 -10.77
C ASP A 177 -28.60 0.94 -9.66
N VAL A 178 -28.22 0.80 -8.38
CA VAL A 178 -29.06 1.12 -7.23
C VAL A 178 -28.85 2.57 -6.81
N GLY A 179 -29.92 3.36 -6.79
CA GLY A 179 -29.88 4.74 -6.31
C GLY A 179 -29.67 4.84 -4.79
N LEU A 180 -29.14 5.98 -4.31
CA LEU A 180 -28.82 6.22 -2.90
C LEU A 180 -29.97 5.86 -1.93
N GLU A 181 -31.21 6.26 -2.25
CA GLU A 181 -32.39 5.97 -1.42
C GLU A 181 -32.65 4.47 -1.25
N GLN A 182 -32.42 3.69 -2.31
CA GLN A 182 -32.61 2.24 -2.28
C GLN A 182 -31.48 1.56 -1.49
N ALA A 183 -30.23 2.03 -1.66
CA ALA A 183 -29.09 1.55 -0.89
C ALA A 183 -29.24 1.83 0.61
N VAL A 184 -29.65 3.05 0.98
CA VAL A 184 -29.96 3.42 2.38
C VAL A 184 -31.06 2.53 2.94
N LYS A 185 -32.13 2.27 2.17
CA LYS A 185 -33.23 1.39 2.60
C LYS A 185 -32.84 -0.06 2.84
N LYS A 186 -31.85 -0.57 2.11
CA LYS A 186 -31.32 -1.91 2.30
C LYS A 186 -30.39 -1.95 3.52
N VAL A 187 -29.41 -1.06 3.58
CA VAL A 187 -28.43 -1.00 4.67
C VAL A 187 -29.09 -0.73 6.02
N GLN A 188 -30.13 0.13 6.08
CA GLN A 188 -30.89 0.33 7.32
C GLN A 188 -31.54 -0.97 7.80
N SER A 189 -32.05 -1.81 6.89
CA SER A 189 -32.72 -3.06 7.24
C SER A 189 -31.71 -4.11 7.72
N GLU A 190 -30.52 -4.15 7.11
CA GLU A 190 -29.43 -5.05 7.48
C GLU A 190 -28.84 -4.72 8.86
N LEU A 191 -28.73 -3.42 9.17
CA LEU A 191 -28.21 -2.93 10.45
C LEU A 191 -29.27 -2.84 11.56
N GLY A 192 -30.53 -3.16 11.25
CA GLY A 192 -31.65 -3.04 12.22
C GLY A 192 -31.90 -1.59 12.66
N LEU A 193 -31.62 -0.62 11.78
CA LEU A 193 -31.81 0.81 12.04
C LEU A 193 -33.24 1.24 11.73
N GLY A 194 -33.68 2.34 12.33
CA GLY A 194 -34.93 3.01 11.96
C GLY A 194 -34.87 3.64 10.58
N THR A 195 -35.93 4.36 10.21
CA THR A 195 -35.95 5.11 8.94
C THR A 195 -34.83 6.14 8.91
N VAL A 196 -33.82 5.93 8.04
CA VAL A 196 -32.69 6.85 7.84
C VAL A 196 -33.02 7.83 6.72
N SER A 197 -32.88 9.13 6.99
CA SER A 197 -32.98 10.18 5.97
C SER A 197 -31.63 10.38 5.27
N SER A 198 -31.57 10.15 3.96
CA SER A 198 -30.34 10.30 3.17
C SER A 198 -29.77 11.72 3.20
N SER A 199 -30.65 12.73 3.30
CA SER A 199 -30.27 14.15 3.34
C SER A 199 -29.56 14.57 4.64
N LEU A 200 -29.64 13.73 5.67
CA LEU A 200 -29.02 13.96 6.98
C LEU A 200 -27.70 13.21 7.16
N LEU A 201 -27.23 12.46 6.14
CA LEU A 201 -25.90 11.84 6.16
C LEU A 201 -24.82 12.90 6.36
N SER A 202 -23.77 12.54 7.10
CA SER A 202 -22.69 13.45 7.48
C SER A 202 -22.08 14.16 6.26
N LEU A 203 -21.95 13.48 5.12
CA LEU A 203 -21.46 14.06 3.86
C LEU A 203 -22.27 15.31 3.45
N TYR A 204 -23.60 15.23 3.47
CA TYR A 204 -24.47 16.33 3.06
C TYR A 204 -24.49 17.45 4.11
N ARG A 205 -24.40 17.10 5.40
CA ARG A 205 -24.35 18.11 6.48
C ARG A 205 -23.05 18.92 6.46
N TRP A 206 -21.91 18.25 6.27
CA TRP A 206 -20.64 18.94 6.03
C TRP A 206 -20.69 19.78 4.76
N GLY A 207 -21.28 19.26 3.68
CA GLY A 207 -21.48 20.01 2.43
C GLY A 207 -22.33 21.28 2.62
N GLN A 208 -23.44 21.18 3.36
CA GLN A 208 -24.29 22.33 3.67
C GLN A 208 -23.55 23.38 4.51
N GLN A 209 -22.76 22.97 5.51
CA GLN A 209 -21.95 23.89 6.30
C GLN A 209 -20.85 24.58 5.47
N VAL A 210 -20.27 23.89 4.47
CA VAL A 210 -19.31 24.51 3.52
C VAL A 210 -20.00 25.58 2.69
N VAL A 211 -21.22 25.31 2.20
CA VAL A 211 -21.98 26.26 1.38
C VAL A 211 -22.41 27.49 2.17
N ASP A 212 -22.79 27.31 3.44
CA ASP A 212 -23.33 28.39 4.27
C ASP A 212 -22.24 29.26 4.94
N LEU A 213 -21.00 28.77 5.03
CA LEU A 213 -19.88 29.51 5.62
C LEU A 213 -19.34 30.59 4.67
N PRO A 214 -19.09 31.82 5.16
CA PRO A 214 -18.38 32.83 4.39
C PRO A 214 -16.98 32.37 3.96
N ALA A 215 -16.57 32.79 2.76
CA ALA A 215 -15.29 32.38 2.15
C ALA A 215 -14.05 32.82 2.96
N ASP A 216 -14.17 33.88 3.75
CA ASP A 216 -13.13 34.46 4.60
C ASP A 216 -13.13 33.88 6.02
N HIS A 217 -14.06 33.00 6.37
CA HIS A 217 -14.20 32.49 7.73
C HIS A 217 -13.10 31.46 8.08
N PRO A 218 -12.40 31.59 9.22
CA PRO A 218 -11.25 30.73 9.58
C PRO A 218 -11.61 29.25 9.79
N ALA A 219 -12.88 28.93 10.03
CA ALA A 219 -13.36 27.56 10.17
C ALA A 219 -13.59 26.84 8.82
N LEU A 220 -13.67 27.57 7.70
CA LEU A 220 -13.97 26.99 6.39
C LEU A 220 -12.96 25.92 5.94
N PRO A 221 -11.63 26.09 6.09
CA PRO A 221 -10.67 25.04 5.73
C PRO A 221 -10.87 23.74 6.51
N LEU A 222 -11.27 23.83 7.78
CA LEU A 222 -11.54 22.66 8.62
C LEU A 222 -12.81 21.93 8.18
N THR A 223 -13.87 22.69 7.87
CA THR A 223 -15.12 22.13 7.34
C THR A 223 -14.87 21.45 5.98
N LEU A 224 -14.07 22.06 5.10
CA LEU A 224 -13.66 21.48 3.82
C LEU A 224 -12.85 20.20 4.01
N GLN A 225 -11.91 20.18 4.96
CA GLN A 225 -11.13 18.99 5.27
C GLN A 225 -12.03 17.81 5.63
N MET A 226 -13.03 18.03 6.49
CA MET A 226 -13.97 16.98 6.90
C MET A 226 -14.92 16.57 5.76
N TYR A 227 -15.39 17.52 4.95
CA TYR A 227 -16.16 17.22 3.75
C TYR A 227 -15.37 16.34 2.77
N PHE A 228 -14.13 16.72 2.45
CA PHE A 228 -13.30 15.95 1.51
C PHE A 228 -12.92 14.58 2.06
N LEU A 229 -12.74 14.43 3.37
CA LEU A 229 -12.51 13.13 4.00
C LEU A 229 -13.65 12.14 3.69
N LEU A 230 -14.90 12.61 3.73
CA LEU A 230 -16.08 11.79 3.39
C LEU A 230 -16.28 11.68 1.87
N HIS A 231 -16.12 12.78 1.13
CA HIS A 231 -16.34 12.82 -0.31
C HIS A 231 -15.35 11.92 -1.08
N LEU A 232 -14.10 11.86 -0.60
CA LEU A 232 -13.03 11.03 -1.17
C LEU A 232 -12.90 9.67 -0.47
N ALA A 233 -13.87 9.31 0.38
CA ALA A 233 -13.84 8.04 1.09
C ALA A 233 -13.82 6.87 0.10
N ARG A 234 -12.83 5.98 0.27
CA ARG A 234 -12.74 4.76 -0.53
C ARG A 234 -13.64 3.68 0.05
N VAL A 235 -14.17 2.83 -0.82
CA VAL A 235 -14.93 1.65 -0.43
C VAL A 235 -14.07 0.77 0.49
N PRO A 236 -14.52 0.47 1.72
CA PRO A 236 -13.76 -0.37 2.64
C PRO A 236 -13.55 -1.77 2.06
N PRO A 237 -12.38 -2.40 2.25
CA PRO A 237 -12.12 -3.73 1.73
C PRO A 237 -13.13 -4.74 2.33
N GLN A 238 -13.70 -5.59 1.48
CA GLN A 238 -14.64 -6.64 1.90
C GLN A 238 -13.95 -7.62 2.88
N PRO A 239 -14.66 -8.17 3.88
CA PRO A 239 -14.11 -9.19 4.77
C PRO A 239 -13.62 -10.38 3.94
N GLY A 240 -12.29 -10.58 3.92
CA GLY A 240 -11.59 -11.48 3.00
C GLY A 240 -10.34 -10.83 2.38
N TYR A 241 -10.32 -9.50 2.27
CA TYR A 241 -9.15 -8.72 1.87
C TYR A 241 -8.64 -7.94 3.09
N SER A 242 -7.68 -8.53 3.81
CA SER A 242 -6.98 -7.82 4.89
C SER A 242 -6.06 -6.74 4.32
N PHE A 243 -6.20 -5.51 4.78
CA PHE A 243 -5.27 -4.40 4.52
C PHE A 243 -4.10 -4.41 5.54
N VAL A 244 -3.60 -5.59 5.92
CA VAL A 244 -2.28 -5.73 6.56
C VAL A 244 -1.24 -6.09 5.49
N SER A 245 -1.37 -5.53 4.29
CA SER A 245 -0.34 -5.66 3.26
C SER A 245 0.17 -4.27 2.91
N GLY A 246 1.49 -4.12 2.84
CA GLY A 246 2.13 -2.92 2.30
C GLY A 246 1.86 -2.72 0.79
N ALA A 247 1.14 -3.64 0.14
CA ALA A 247 0.87 -3.63 -1.29
C ALA A 247 0.24 -2.33 -1.83
N PRO A 248 -0.75 -1.69 -1.17
CA PRO A 248 -1.27 -0.41 -1.63
C PRO A 248 -0.23 0.71 -1.60
N ALA A 249 0.66 0.71 -0.61
CA ALA A 249 1.76 1.68 -0.52
C ALA A 249 2.81 1.41 -1.60
N VAL A 250 3.17 0.14 -1.82
CA VAL A 250 4.04 -0.28 -2.93
C VAL A 250 3.44 0.18 -4.26
N ARG A 251 2.17 -0.09 -4.52
CA ARG A 251 1.48 0.34 -5.74
C ARG A 251 1.51 1.85 -5.92
N PHE A 252 1.20 2.61 -4.87
CA PHE A 252 1.24 4.07 -4.90
C PHE A 252 2.63 4.59 -5.29
N TRP A 253 3.68 4.12 -4.61
CA TRP A 253 5.05 4.59 -4.86
C TRP A 253 5.57 4.15 -6.23
N LEU A 254 5.28 2.93 -6.66
CA LEU A 254 5.65 2.46 -8.00
C LEU A 254 4.97 3.30 -9.08
N GLN A 255 3.67 3.58 -8.96
CA GLN A 255 2.94 4.42 -9.92
C GLN A 255 3.49 5.85 -9.96
N LEU A 256 3.83 6.42 -8.81
CA LEU A 256 4.42 7.76 -8.72
C LEU A 256 5.80 7.82 -9.37
N LEU A 257 6.68 6.85 -9.08
CA LEU A 257 8.05 6.82 -9.59
C LEU A 257 8.13 6.51 -11.09
N VAL A 258 7.31 5.58 -11.57
CA VAL A 258 7.19 5.27 -13.00
C VAL A 258 6.53 6.42 -13.78
N GLY A 259 5.73 7.26 -13.12
CA GLY A 259 5.16 8.46 -13.71
C GLY A 259 6.17 9.58 -13.98
N VAL A 260 7.41 9.46 -13.50
CA VAL A 260 8.47 10.45 -13.78
C VAL A 260 8.91 10.33 -15.25
N PRO A 261 9.03 11.44 -16.00
CA PRO A 261 9.54 11.40 -17.37
C PRO A 261 10.93 10.76 -17.44
N GLU A 262 11.17 9.88 -18.42
CA GLU A 262 12.46 9.17 -18.61
C GLU A 262 12.94 8.41 -17.36
N TRP A 263 12.02 7.92 -16.51
CA TRP A 263 12.36 7.28 -15.23
C TRP A 263 13.34 6.12 -15.37
N VAL A 264 13.28 5.37 -16.47
CA VAL A 264 14.16 4.22 -16.78
C VAL A 264 15.63 4.64 -16.92
N HIS A 265 15.89 5.91 -17.25
CA HIS A 265 17.24 6.47 -17.34
C HIS A 265 17.65 7.24 -16.09
N ASN A 266 16.73 7.46 -15.14
CA ASN A 266 16.98 8.23 -13.94
C ASN A 266 17.50 7.33 -12.80
N SER A 267 18.81 7.41 -12.54
CA SER A 267 19.48 6.61 -11.50
C SER A 267 18.87 6.76 -10.09
N SER A 268 18.37 7.95 -9.74
CA SER A 268 17.74 8.19 -8.43
C SER A 268 16.39 7.48 -8.34
N VAL A 269 15.60 7.51 -9.42
CA VAL A 269 14.32 6.80 -9.47
C VAL A 269 14.54 5.29 -9.41
N LEU A 270 15.49 4.76 -10.20
CA LEU A 270 15.84 3.35 -10.15
C LEU A 270 16.36 2.91 -8.79
N SER A 271 17.12 3.76 -8.09
CA SER A 271 17.56 3.48 -6.71
C SER A 271 16.38 3.38 -5.74
N LEU A 272 15.39 4.27 -5.85
CA LEU A 272 14.19 4.20 -5.01
C LEU A 272 13.32 2.98 -5.33
N LEU A 273 13.17 2.66 -6.63
CA LEU A 273 12.48 1.45 -7.09
C LEU A 273 13.18 0.20 -6.58
N ASP A 274 14.52 0.16 -6.58
CA ASP A 274 15.30 -0.94 -6.06
C ASP A 274 15.07 -1.15 -4.56
N THR A 275 15.10 -0.07 -3.76
CA THR A 275 14.77 -0.12 -2.33
C THR A 275 13.35 -0.63 -2.09
N ILE A 276 12.36 -0.18 -2.88
CA ILE A 276 10.98 -0.67 -2.79
C ILE A 276 10.93 -2.16 -3.13
N CYS A 277 11.62 -2.61 -4.17
CA CYS A 277 11.69 -4.02 -4.56
C CYS A 277 12.32 -4.87 -3.46
N GLN A 278 13.43 -4.41 -2.87
CA GLN A 278 14.10 -5.08 -1.76
C GLN A 278 13.17 -5.28 -0.56
N GLN A 279 12.45 -4.24 -0.16
CA GLN A 279 11.53 -4.29 0.98
C GLN A 279 10.24 -5.04 0.66
N ALA A 280 9.76 -4.98 -0.58
CA ALA A 280 8.60 -5.74 -1.01
C ALA A 280 8.90 -7.25 -1.08
N PHE A 281 10.13 -7.63 -1.38
CA PHE A 281 10.53 -9.03 -1.56
C PHE A 281 10.31 -9.89 -0.30
N VAL A 282 10.53 -9.33 0.90
CA VAL A 282 10.29 -10.04 2.17
C VAL A 282 8.80 -10.23 2.50
N ALA A 283 7.90 -9.58 1.76
CA ALA A 283 6.45 -9.67 1.95
C ALA A 283 5.77 -10.17 0.66
N PRO A 284 5.34 -11.45 0.58
CA PRO A 284 4.86 -12.06 -0.66
C PRO A 284 3.77 -11.27 -1.41
N VAL A 285 2.82 -10.67 -0.67
CA VAL A 285 1.74 -9.86 -1.26
C VAL A 285 2.30 -8.57 -1.88
N CYS A 286 3.29 -7.94 -1.25
CA CYS A 286 3.97 -6.76 -1.76
C CYS A 286 4.82 -7.11 -2.98
N TRP A 287 5.54 -8.22 -2.96
CA TRP A 287 6.32 -8.68 -4.11
C TRP A 287 5.45 -8.97 -5.34
N GLN A 288 4.30 -9.61 -5.13
CA GLN A 288 3.33 -9.82 -6.20
C GLN A 288 2.79 -8.49 -6.76
N GLU A 289 2.64 -7.46 -5.92
CA GLU A 289 2.30 -6.12 -6.38
C GLU A 289 3.39 -5.50 -7.25
N VAL A 290 4.67 -5.62 -6.87
CA VAL A 290 5.80 -5.14 -7.67
C VAL A 290 5.78 -5.76 -9.06
N LEU A 291 5.69 -7.08 -9.14
CA LEU A 291 5.65 -7.80 -10.41
C LEU A 291 4.44 -7.40 -11.26
N ARG A 292 3.27 -7.22 -10.63
CA ARG A 292 2.06 -6.78 -11.33
C ARG A 292 2.21 -5.36 -11.89
N ALA A 293 2.68 -4.42 -11.08
CA ALA A 293 2.86 -3.04 -11.49
C ALA A 293 3.84 -2.92 -12.66
N PHE A 294 5.02 -3.56 -12.57
CA PHE A 294 5.96 -3.56 -13.71
C PHE A 294 5.41 -4.30 -14.93
N SER A 295 4.65 -5.38 -14.75
CA SER A 295 3.99 -6.04 -15.87
C SER A 295 2.98 -5.12 -16.57
N GLU A 296 2.24 -4.27 -15.84
CA GLU A 296 1.33 -3.28 -16.42
C GLU A 296 2.10 -2.24 -17.24
N VAL A 297 3.25 -1.78 -16.73
CA VAL A 297 4.13 -0.83 -17.43
C VAL A 297 4.65 -1.40 -18.74
N MET A 298 5.17 -2.64 -18.74
CA MET A 298 5.65 -3.30 -19.96
C MET A 298 4.54 -3.54 -21.01
N LYS A 299 3.28 -3.62 -20.56
CA LYS A 299 2.10 -3.76 -21.44
C LYS A 299 1.52 -2.42 -21.89
N SER A 300 1.96 -1.30 -21.32
CA SER A 300 1.42 0.01 -21.64
C SER A 300 1.77 0.43 -23.07
N PRO A 301 0.80 0.92 -23.86
CA PRO A 301 1.06 1.40 -25.22
C PRO A 301 1.99 2.62 -25.26
N GLU A 302 2.08 3.40 -24.17
CA GLU A 302 2.98 4.54 -24.05
C GLU A 302 4.45 4.11 -23.98
N TYR A 303 4.72 2.91 -23.45
CA TYR A 303 6.06 2.36 -23.29
C TYR A 303 6.48 1.47 -24.47
N GLN A 304 5.52 0.92 -25.21
CA GLN A 304 5.78 0.11 -26.39
C GLN A 304 6.09 0.99 -27.60
N HIS A 305 7.38 1.11 -27.95
CA HIS A 305 7.80 1.88 -29.12
C HIS A 305 7.53 1.20 -30.49
N SER A 306 6.89 0.04 -30.52
CA SER A 306 6.53 -0.65 -31.77
C SER A 306 5.02 -0.75 -31.94
N GLY A 307 4.50 -0.25 -33.09
CA GLY A 307 3.08 -0.36 -33.48
C GLY A 307 2.63 -1.78 -33.85
N SER A 308 3.21 -2.81 -33.23
CA SER A 308 2.94 -4.22 -33.50
C SER A 308 2.01 -4.78 -32.43
N GLY A 309 0.72 -4.88 -32.73
CA GLY A 309 -0.24 -5.61 -31.89
C GLY A 309 -0.02 -7.13 -31.98
N GLY A 310 -0.03 -7.82 -30.83
CA GLY A 310 0.08 -9.28 -30.73
C GLY A 310 1.19 -9.75 -29.76
N VAL A 311 1.54 -11.04 -29.80
CA VAL A 311 2.64 -11.67 -29.02
C VAL A 311 4.00 -10.99 -29.22
N PHE A 312 4.16 -10.21 -30.28
CA PHE A 312 5.34 -9.40 -30.59
C PHE A 312 5.66 -8.33 -29.54
N ALA A 313 4.63 -7.71 -28.94
CA ALA A 313 4.83 -6.70 -27.91
C ALA A 313 5.48 -7.29 -26.65
N LEU A 314 5.17 -8.57 -26.37
CA LEU A 314 5.59 -9.33 -25.19
C LEU A 314 7.00 -9.92 -25.29
N LEU A 315 7.71 -9.84 -26.42
CA LEU A 315 9.13 -10.22 -26.52
C LEU A 315 9.95 -9.06 -27.08
N SER A 316 9.44 -7.84 -26.96
CA SER A 316 10.04 -6.71 -27.67
C SER A 316 11.49 -6.46 -27.23
N TRP A 317 11.86 -6.78 -25.98
CA TRP A 317 13.27 -6.71 -25.55
C TRP A 317 14.21 -7.63 -26.31
N LEU A 318 13.71 -8.67 -27.00
CA LEU A 318 14.53 -9.56 -27.82
C LEU A 318 14.74 -9.03 -29.26
N THR A 319 13.98 -8.01 -29.70
CA THR A 319 13.75 -7.77 -31.15
C THR A 319 14.55 -6.64 -31.81
N ALA A 320 15.64 -6.12 -31.21
CA ALA A 320 16.53 -5.17 -31.90
C ALA A 320 18.02 -5.25 -31.51
N GLY A 321 18.72 -6.27 -32.00
CA GLY A 321 20.19 -6.30 -31.97
C GLY A 321 20.79 -6.46 -30.56
N THR A 322 21.69 -5.57 -30.16
CA THR A 322 22.43 -5.65 -28.86
C THR A 322 21.80 -4.81 -27.74
N THR A 323 20.86 -3.93 -28.07
CA THR A 323 20.09 -3.13 -27.12
C THR A 323 18.71 -3.76 -26.98
N ALA A 324 18.25 -4.06 -25.78
CA ALA A 324 16.98 -4.75 -25.55
C ALA A 324 15.81 -3.74 -25.60
N PRO A 325 15.17 -3.49 -26.76
CA PRO A 325 14.23 -2.36 -26.87
C PRO A 325 12.96 -2.68 -26.06
N ASN A 326 12.41 -1.72 -25.34
CA ASN A 326 11.27 -1.92 -24.43
C ASN A 326 11.54 -2.87 -23.23
N SER A 327 12.80 -3.21 -22.94
CA SER A 327 13.17 -3.69 -21.61
C SER A 327 13.14 -2.52 -20.63
N LEU A 328 12.67 -2.75 -19.40
CA LEU A 328 12.81 -1.79 -18.31
C LEU A 328 14.27 -1.67 -17.84
N LEU A 329 15.19 -2.46 -18.41
CA LEU A 329 16.62 -2.36 -18.16
C LEU A 329 17.32 -1.73 -19.38
N VAL A 330 17.98 -0.60 -19.14
CA VAL A 330 18.78 0.11 -20.15
C VAL A 330 19.99 -0.72 -20.63
N ARG A 331 20.45 -1.67 -19.81
CA ARG A 331 21.59 -2.54 -20.06
C ARG A 331 21.20 -4.01 -19.81
N PRO A 332 21.96 -4.99 -20.34
CA PRO A 332 21.70 -6.41 -20.09
C PRO A 332 21.67 -6.80 -18.61
N SER A 333 22.38 -6.04 -17.76
CA SER A 333 22.44 -6.14 -16.31
C SER A 333 22.53 -4.74 -15.70
N ALA A 334 21.98 -4.56 -14.50
CA ALA A 334 22.13 -3.36 -13.68
C ALA A 334 22.47 -3.76 -12.23
N PRO A 335 23.75 -4.10 -11.93
CA PRO A 335 24.16 -4.57 -10.61
C PRO A 335 23.98 -3.54 -9.50
N GLN A 336 23.88 -2.25 -9.87
CA GLN A 336 23.61 -1.15 -8.94
C GLN A 336 22.15 -1.08 -8.47
N PHE A 337 21.22 -1.75 -9.17
CA PHE A 337 19.79 -1.86 -8.81
C PHE A 337 19.36 -3.34 -8.85
N PRO A 338 19.91 -4.18 -7.97
CA PRO A 338 19.82 -5.63 -8.08
C PRO A 338 18.42 -6.19 -7.87
N TRP A 339 17.63 -5.66 -6.94
CA TRP A 339 16.27 -6.13 -6.65
C TRP A 339 15.28 -5.71 -7.72
N PHE A 340 15.41 -4.48 -8.22
CA PHE A 340 14.70 -4.02 -9.41
C PHE A 340 15.04 -4.89 -10.63
N THR A 341 16.33 -5.17 -10.84
CA THR A 341 16.78 -6.02 -11.96
C THR A 341 16.21 -7.44 -11.86
N ILE A 342 16.19 -8.03 -10.67
CA ILE A 342 15.57 -9.35 -10.43
C ILE A 342 14.08 -9.31 -10.80
N ALA A 343 13.33 -8.27 -10.39
CA ALA A 343 11.91 -8.16 -10.72
C ALA A 343 11.68 -8.12 -12.24
N VAL A 344 12.46 -7.30 -12.96
CA VAL A 344 12.37 -7.19 -14.43
C VAL A 344 12.74 -8.50 -15.12
N LEU A 345 13.86 -9.12 -14.74
CA LEU A 345 14.31 -10.36 -15.35
C LEU A 345 13.33 -11.51 -15.10
N ILE A 346 12.66 -11.56 -13.94
CA ILE A 346 11.58 -12.53 -13.69
C ILE A 346 10.44 -12.35 -14.70
N LEU A 347 9.97 -11.13 -14.91
CA LEU A 347 8.88 -10.84 -15.85
C LEU A 347 9.25 -11.17 -17.29
N GLU A 348 10.45 -10.80 -17.71
CA GLU A 348 10.96 -11.11 -19.05
C GLU A 348 11.12 -12.61 -19.26
N THR A 349 11.64 -13.33 -18.26
CA THR A 349 11.80 -14.79 -18.35
C THR A 349 10.44 -15.50 -18.41
N GLN A 350 9.46 -15.05 -17.62
CA GLN A 350 8.09 -15.57 -17.67
C GLN A 350 7.48 -15.35 -19.05
N GLN A 351 7.68 -14.18 -19.66
CA GLN A 351 7.19 -13.91 -21.01
C GLN A 351 7.94 -14.73 -22.08
N GLU A 352 9.26 -14.94 -21.95
CA GLU A 352 10.03 -15.85 -22.82
C GLU A 352 9.49 -17.29 -22.78
N ILE A 353 9.19 -17.80 -21.58
CA ILE A 353 8.61 -19.13 -21.39
C ILE A 353 7.19 -19.20 -21.96
N ASN A 354 6.34 -18.22 -21.64
CA ASN A 354 4.94 -18.17 -22.06
C ASN A 354 4.78 -18.00 -23.58
N SER A 355 5.75 -17.38 -24.25
CA SER A 355 5.77 -17.27 -25.70
C SER A 355 6.02 -18.60 -26.42
N GLY A 356 6.48 -19.62 -25.69
CA GLY A 356 6.91 -20.89 -26.26
C GLY A 356 8.32 -20.86 -26.87
N LEU A 357 8.99 -19.71 -26.93
CA LEU A 357 10.34 -19.56 -27.46
C LEU A 357 11.32 -20.51 -26.76
N TRP A 358 11.38 -20.45 -25.42
CA TRP A 358 12.29 -21.30 -24.64
C TRP A 358 12.04 -22.79 -24.89
N LYS A 359 10.77 -23.21 -24.84
CA LYS A 359 10.35 -24.60 -25.07
C LYS A 359 10.78 -25.10 -26.46
N ASN A 360 10.45 -24.35 -27.51
CA ASN A 360 10.74 -24.76 -28.89
C ASN A 360 12.23 -24.71 -29.21
N LEU A 361 12.98 -23.78 -28.61
CA LEU A 361 14.43 -23.72 -28.74
C LEU A 361 15.12 -24.96 -28.16
N LEU A 362 14.70 -25.42 -26.97
CA LEU A 362 15.21 -26.66 -26.38
C LEU A 362 14.90 -27.88 -27.26
N LEU A 363 13.68 -27.96 -27.81
CA LEU A 363 13.27 -29.06 -28.70
C LEU A 363 14.05 -29.06 -30.01
N GLU A 364 14.25 -27.90 -30.62
CA GLU A 364 15.01 -27.75 -31.87
C GLU A 364 16.47 -28.19 -31.68
N LEU A 365 17.11 -27.71 -30.62
CA LEU A 365 18.50 -28.06 -30.30
C LEU A 365 18.66 -29.54 -29.93
N PHE A 366 17.62 -30.19 -29.40
CA PHE A 366 17.61 -31.61 -29.08
C PHE A 366 17.40 -32.47 -30.33
N ASN A 367 16.43 -32.13 -31.18
CA ASN A 367 16.08 -32.91 -32.36
C ASN A 367 17.10 -32.76 -33.50
N HIS A 368 17.85 -31.66 -33.51
CA HIS A 368 18.84 -31.35 -34.55
C HIS A 368 20.23 -31.07 -33.94
N PRO A 369 21.01 -32.12 -33.64
CA PRO A 369 22.32 -31.98 -33.00
C PRO A 369 23.34 -31.13 -33.78
N ASP A 370 23.24 -31.13 -35.11
CA ASP A 370 24.18 -30.42 -36.00
C ASP A 370 23.92 -28.90 -36.09
N VAL A 371 22.75 -28.43 -35.65
CA VAL A 371 22.28 -27.05 -35.85
C VAL A 371 22.71 -26.16 -34.70
N GLY A 372 23.61 -25.20 -34.91
CA GLY A 372 24.07 -24.28 -33.86
C GLY A 372 22.97 -23.35 -33.31
N LEU A 373 23.22 -22.72 -32.14
CA LEU A 373 22.25 -21.87 -31.43
C LEU A 373 21.61 -20.78 -32.32
N GLU A 374 22.42 -20.03 -33.07
CA GLU A 374 21.92 -18.96 -33.96
C GLU A 374 20.96 -19.47 -35.04
N GLN A 375 21.24 -20.66 -35.58
CA GLN A 375 20.39 -21.27 -36.60
C GLN A 375 19.07 -21.77 -35.98
N ALA A 376 19.14 -22.36 -34.79
CA ALA A 376 17.96 -22.79 -34.04
C ALA A 376 17.06 -21.60 -33.68
N VAL A 377 17.63 -20.48 -33.17
CA VAL A 377 16.89 -19.25 -32.89
C VAL A 377 16.22 -18.71 -34.15
N LYS A 378 16.93 -18.67 -35.28
CA LYS A 378 16.36 -18.20 -36.57
C LYS A 378 15.22 -19.06 -37.08
N LYS A 379 15.23 -20.36 -36.82
CA LYS A 379 14.14 -21.26 -37.21
C LYS A 379 12.95 -21.08 -36.27
N VAL A 380 13.17 -21.17 -34.96
CA VAL A 380 12.11 -21.06 -33.94
C VAL A 380 11.41 -19.69 -34.00
N GLN A 381 12.15 -18.60 -34.22
CA GLN A 381 11.53 -17.28 -34.41
C GLN A 381 10.62 -17.26 -35.64
N SER A 382 10.98 -17.95 -36.72
CA SER A 382 10.16 -17.98 -37.94
C SER A 382 8.90 -18.83 -37.78
N GLU A 383 8.99 -19.95 -37.04
CA GLU A 383 7.86 -20.84 -36.74
C GLU A 383 6.85 -20.20 -35.80
N LEU A 384 7.33 -19.48 -34.79
CA LEU A 384 6.50 -18.74 -33.84
C LEU A 384 6.01 -17.40 -34.41
N GLY A 385 6.45 -17.02 -35.60
CA GLY A 385 6.15 -15.73 -36.22
C GLY A 385 6.60 -14.57 -35.34
N LEU A 386 7.80 -14.64 -34.76
CA LEU A 386 8.40 -13.58 -33.94
C LEU A 386 9.25 -12.65 -34.80
N GLY A 387 9.54 -11.45 -34.29
CA GLY A 387 10.52 -10.54 -34.90
C GLY A 387 11.94 -11.13 -34.86
N THR A 388 12.93 -10.40 -35.36
CA THR A 388 14.34 -10.84 -35.29
C THR A 388 14.81 -10.94 -33.83
N VAL A 389 14.95 -12.16 -33.32
CA VAL A 389 15.39 -12.44 -31.94
C VAL A 389 16.92 -12.43 -31.86
N SER A 390 17.47 -11.70 -30.91
CA SER A 390 18.89 -11.74 -30.56
C SER A 390 19.16 -12.83 -29.52
N SER A 391 19.99 -13.82 -29.87
CA SER A 391 20.40 -14.91 -28.96
C SER A 391 21.07 -14.37 -27.69
N SER A 392 21.83 -13.28 -27.79
CA SER A 392 22.54 -12.65 -26.67
C SER A 392 21.61 -12.04 -25.61
N LEU A 393 20.35 -11.84 -25.94
CA LEU A 393 19.34 -11.26 -25.05
C LEU A 393 18.42 -12.32 -24.42
N LEU A 394 18.63 -13.61 -24.71
CA LEU A 394 17.92 -14.69 -24.05
C LEU A 394 18.09 -14.60 -22.53
N SER A 395 17.04 -14.94 -21.79
CA SER A 395 16.99 -14.82 -20.33
C SER A 395 18.16 -15.55 -19.66
N LEU A 396 18.62 -16.68 -20.21
CA LEU A 396 19.79 -17.42 -19.72
C LEU A 396 21.05 -16.53 -19.64
N TYR A 397 21.34 -15.76 -20.69
CA TYR A 397 22.51 -14.90 -20.74
C TYR A 397 22.33 -13.66 -19.86
N ARG A 398 21.11 -13.12 -19.78
CA ARG A 398 20.82 -11.93 -18.95
C ARG A 398 20.96 -12.24 -17.46
N TRP A 399 20.39 -13.36 -17.00
CA TRP A 399 20.61 -13.85 -15.63
C TRP A 399 22.08 -14.15 -15.37
N GLY A 400 22.77 -14.81 -16.30
CA GLY A 400 24.21 -15.05 -16.18
C GLY A 400 25.04 -13.76 -16.10
N GLN A 401 24.65 -12.72 -16.84
CA GLN A 401 25.35 -11.45 -16.85
C GLN A 401 25.13 -10.71 -15.51
N GLN A 402 23.91 -10.74 -14.98
CA GLN A 402 23.61 -10.23 -13.64
C GLN A 402 24.42 -10.96 -12.55
N VAL A 403 24.57 -12.27 -12.64
CA VAL A 403 25.45 -13.05 -11.74
C VAL A 403 26.88 -12.53 -11.82
N VAL A 404 27.45 -12.41 -13.02
CA VAL A 404 28.85 -11.97 -13.23
C VAL A 404 29.08 -10.55 -12.71
N ASP A 405 28.12 -9.65 -12.90
CA ASP A 405 28.27 -8.23 -12.57
C ASP A 405 28.00 -7.91 -11.09
N LEU A 406 27.19 -8.73 -10.40
CA LEU A 406 26.94 -8.57 -8.97
C LEU A 406 28.23 -8.78 -8.14
N PRO A 407 28.46 -7.97 -7.09
CA PRO A 407 29.51 -8.25 -6.11
C PRO A 407 29.33 -9.63 -5.45
N ALA A 408 30.43 -10.30 -5.12
CA ALA A 408 30.39 -11.67 -4.57
C ALA A 408 29.78 -11.73 -3.16
N ASP A 409 29.81 -10.61 -2.44
CA ASP A 409 29.27 -10.39 -1.09
C ASP A 409 27.84 -9.84 -1.10
N HIS A 410 27.27 -9.58 -2.28
CA HIS A 410 25.97 -8.94 -2.38
C HIS A 410 24.82 -9.89 -1.95
N PRO A 411 23.89 -9.47 -1.08
CA PRO A 411 22.83 -10.33 -0.53
C PRO A 411 21.84 -10.89 -1.57
N ALA A 412 21.72 -10.24 -2.73
CA ALA A 412 20.84 -10.70 -3.82
C ALA A 412 21.49 -11.77 -4.73
N LEU A 413 22.80 -12.03 -4.60
CA LEU A 413 23.51 -12.97 -5.47
C LEU A 413 23.01 -14.43 -5.35
N PRO A 414 22.78 -15.01 -4.15
CA PRO A 414 22.27 -16.38 -4.04
C PRO A 414 20.90 -16.56 -4.71
N LEU A 415 20.01 -15.58 -4.56
CA LEU A 415 18.71 -15.56 -5.24
C LEU A 415 18.88 -15.46 -6.77
N THR A 416 19.76 -14.58 -7.26
CA THR A 416 20.06 -14.45 -8.70
C THR A 416 20.60 -15.75 -9.27
N LEU A 417 21.44 -16.47 -8.51
CA LEU A 417 21.94 -17.80 -8.88
C LEU A 417 20.81 -18.82 -8.96
N GLN A 418 19.90 -18.87 -7.99
CA GLN A 418 18.72 -19.74 -8.05
C GLN A 418 17.95 -19.55 -9.37
N MET A 419 17.67 -18.29 -9.74
CA MET A 419 16.93 -17.99 -10.98
C MET A 419 17.72 -18.37 -12.23
N TYR A 420 19.04 -18.16 -12.24
CA TYR A 420 19.91 -18.61 -13.31
C TYR A 420 19.88 -20.14 -13.47
N PHE A 421 19.93 -20.90 -12.37
CA PHE A 421 19.95 -22.37 -12.42
C PHE A 421 18.63 -22.98 -12.93
N LEU A 422 17.49 -22.29 -12.79
CA LEU A 422 16.23 -22.70 -13.43
C LEU A 422 16.35 -22.79 -14.95
N LEU A 423 17.19 -21.96 -15.56
CA LEU A 423 17.46 -21.97 -17.00
C LEU A 423 18.67 -22.84 -17.34
N HIS A 424 19.73 -22.77 -16.54
CA HIS A 424 20.98 -23.51 -16.80
C HIS A 424 20.83 -25.03 -16.64
N LEU A 425 19.90 -25.49 -15.80
CA LEU A 425 19.60 -26.91 -15.62
C LEU A 425 18.27 -27.31 -16.28
N ALA A 426 17.76 -26.47 -17.18
CA ALA A 426 16.52 -26.76 -17.89
C ALA A 426 16.62 -28.08 -18.66
N ARG A 427 15.53 -28.84 -18.58
CA ARG A 427 15.37 -30.14 -19.23
C ARG A 427 14.54 -29.97 -20.49
N VAL A 428 14.86 -30.76 -21.53
CA VAL A 428 14.06 -30.79 -22.75
C VAL A 428 12.65 -31.29 -22.40
N PRO A 429 11.59 -30.59 -22.84
CA PRO A 429 10.21 -31.02 -22.58
C PRO A 429 9.96 -32.42 -23.16
N PRO A 430 9.18 -33.28 -22.47
CA PRO A 430 8.90 -34.64 -22.94
C PRO A 430 8.17 -34.62 -24.30
N GLN A 431 8.54 -35.51 -25.20
CA GLN A 431 7.93 -35.68 -26.52
C GLN A 431 7.19 -37.03 -26.61
N PRO A 432 6.13 -37.15 -27.43
CA PRO A 432 5.47 -38.43 -27.67
C PRO A 432 6.47 -39.50 -28.14
N GLY A 433 6.61 -40.60 -27.38
CA GLY A 433 7.53 -41.69 -27.69
C GLY A 433 8.99 -41.48 -27.29
N LYS A 434 9.35 -40.32 -26.70
CA LYS A 434 10.68 -40.03 -26.15
C LYS A 434 10.53 -39.42 -24.75
N TYR A 435 10.76 -40.23 -23.72
CA TYR A 435 10.66 -39.83 -22.31
C TYR A 435 12.01 -39.39 -21.70
N GLU A 436 13.06 -39.33 -22.51
CA GLU A 436 14.39 -38.93 -22.07
C GLU A 436 14.47 -37.41 -21.96
N CYS A 437 14.17 -36.88 -20.78
CA CYS A 437 14.18 -35.44 -20.53
C CYS A 437 15.61 -34.90 -20.40
N CYS A 438 16.61 -35.19 -21.25
CA CYS A 438 17.99 -34.70 -21.06
C CYS A 438 18.10 -33.16 -21.13
N SER A 439 19.26 -32.60 -20.76
CA SER A 439 19.54 -31.18 -20.97
C SER A 439 20.26 -30.95 -22.29
N VAL A 440 20.02 -29.79 -22.93
CA VAL A 440 20.77 -29.31 -24.12
C VAL A 440 21.54 -28.03 -23.80
N VAL A 441 21.68 -27.67 -22.53
CA VAL A 441 22.23 -26.38 -22.12
C VAL A 441 23.71 -26.23 -22.49
N SER A 442 24.48 -27.32 -22.56
CA SER A 442 25.87 -27.30 -23.05
C SER A 442 25.99 -26.65 -24.43
N ARG A 443 24.95 -26.73 -25.27
CA ARG A 443 24.88 -26.12 -26.60
C ARG A 443 24.84 -24.59 -26.57
N PHE A 444 24.30 -23.99 -25.51
CA PHE A 444 24.28 -22.54 -25.31
C PHE A 444 25.67 -21.98 -24.98
N TYR A 445 26.61 -22.82 -24.54
CA TYR A 445 27.97 -22.42 -24.20
C TYR A 445 29.01 -22.79 -25.26
N GLN A 446 28.59 -23.30 -26.41
CA GLN A 446 29.47 -23.59 -27.54
C GLN A 446 30.08 -22.29 -28.11
N GLY A 447 31.34 -22.37 -28.53
CA GLY A 447 32.10 -21.26 -29.08
C GLY A 447 32.89 -20.48 -28.03
N TYR A 448 33.98 -19.84 -28.47
CA TYR A 448 34.96 -19.19 -27.60
C TYR A 448 34.34 -18.18 -26.62
N ILE A 449 33.42 -17.33 -27.09
CA ILE A 449 32.80 -16.27 -26.29
C ILE A 449 31.93 -16.86 -25.17
N ASN A 450 31.04 -17.80 -25.50
CA ASN A 450 30.08 -18.35 -24.53
C ASN A 450 30.76 -19.31 -23.55
N THR A 451 31.78 -20.06 -23.99
CA THR A 451 32.61 -20.87 -23.10
C THR A 451 33.35 -20.00 -22.07
N ALA A 452 33.96 -18.88 -22.52
CA ALA A 452 34.60 -17.93 -21.62
C ALA A 452 33.60 -17.29 -20.64
N PHE A 453 32.36 -17.04 -21.08
CA PHE A 453 31.30 -16.53 -20.22
C PHE A 453 30.92 -17.51 -19.10
N LEU A 454 30.75 -18.79 -19.39
CA LEU A 454 30.52 -19.81 -18.36
C LEU A 454 31.67 -19.86 -17.34
N GLY A 455 32.92 -19.72 -17.80
CA GLY A 455 34.09 -19.61 -16.93
C GLY A 455 34.01 -18.40 -15.96
N ARG A 456 33.49 -17.25 -16.42
CA ARG A 456 33.26 -16.08 -15.55
C ARG A 456 32.19 -16.34 -14.49
N ILE A 457 31.10 -17.04 -14.86
CA ILE A 457 30.06 -17.45 -13.91
C ILE A 457 30.65 -18.38 -12.84
N LYS A 458 31.37 -19.43 -13.25
CA LYS A 458 32.06 -20.36 -12.33
C LYS A 458 32.97 -19.62 -11.34
N LYS A 459 33.77 -18.68 -11.83
CA LYS A 459 34.65 -17.85 -11.00
C LYS A 459 33.87 -16.99 -10.00
N LYS A 460 32.74 -16.40 -10.42
CA LYS A 460 31.89 -15.61 -9.52
C LYS A 460 31.31 -16.45 -8.40
N VAL A 461 30.79 -17.64 -8.72
CA VAL A 461 30.22 -18.57 -7.73
C VAL A 461 31.29 -18.98 -6.72
N ALA A 462 32.49 -19.35 -7.18
CA ALA A 462 33.60 -19.68 -6.29
C ALA A 462 33.95 -18.52 -5.34
N SER A 463 34.02 -17.28 -5.85
CA SER A 463 34.28 -16.09 -5.02
C SER A 463 33.18 -15.82 -3.99
N CYS A 464 31.91 -16.09 -4.33
CA CYS A 464 30.78 -15.98 -3.39
C CYS A 464 30.88 -17.02 -2.27
N VAL A 465 31.22 -18.26 -2.62
CA VAL A 465 31.46 -19.34 -1.65
C VAL A 465 32.59 -18.96 -0.68
N GLU A 466 33.74 -18.51 -1.18
CA GLU A 466 34.87 -18.06 -0.36
C GLU A 466 34.47 -16.93 0.59
N HIS A 467 33.70 -15.95 0.11
CA HIS A 467 33.23 -14.85 0.94
C HIS A 467 32.30 -15.32 2.07
N LEU A 468 31.27 -16.10 1.74
CA LEU A 468 30.30 -16.59 2.73
C LEU A 468 30.95 -17.50 3.77
N GLU A 469 31.91 -18.33 3.37
CA GLU A 469 32.71 -19.16 4.29
C GLU A 469 33.58 -18.31 5.22
N SER A 470 34.25 -17.28 4.68
CA SER A 470 35.07 -16.38 5.51
C SER A 470 34.21 -15.68 6.57
N ARG A 471 32.99 -15.29 6.20
CA ARG A 471 32.00 -14.71 7.12
C ARG A 471 31.50 -15.69 8.17
N LEU A 472 31.28 -16.95 7.79
CA LEU A 472 30.84 -17.99 8.72
C LEU A 472 31.94 -18.28 9.76
N ASN A 473 33.19 -18.38 9.33
CA ASN A 473 34.32 -18.61 10.22
C ASN A 473 34.54 -17.43 11.19
N GLN A 474 34.43 -16.18 10.70
CA GLN A 474 34.54 -14.98 11.57
C GLN A 474 33.47 -14.93 12.66
N GLN A 475 32.25 -15.42 12.40
CA GLN A 475 31.20 -15.51 13.41
C GLN A 475 31.50 -16.61 14.43
N GLN A 476 32.02 -17.75 13.98
CA GLN A 476 32.43 -18.84 14.88
C GLN A 476 33.59 -18.44 15.81
N ASP A 477 34.54 -17.64 15.32
CA ASP A 477 35.68 -17.14 16.13
C ASP A 477 35.26 -16.06 17.15
N GLN A 478 34.10 -15.41 16.97
CA GLN A 478 33.57 -14.38 17.88
C GLN A 478 32.55 -14.92 18.91
N GLU A 479 31.96 -16.09 18.66
CA GLU A 479 30.84 -16.67 19.43
C GLU A 479 31.28 -17.60 20.59
N ASP A 480 32.57 -17.66 20.95
CA ASP A 480 33.05 -18.34 22.16
C ASP A 480 32.52 -17.70 23.48
N GLU A 481 31.71 -16.62 23.44
CA GLU A 481 31.01 -16.00 24.59
C GLU A 481 29.47 -15.76 24.37
N ASP A 482 28.63 -16.80 24.37
CA ASP A 482 27.15 -16.76 24.59
C ASP A 482 26.15 -16.51 23.40
N GLY A 483 26.45 -16.84 22.14
CA GLY A 483 25.47 -16.74 21.03
C GLY A 483 25.19 -18.06 20.27
N PRO A 484 23.93 -18.39 19.86
CA PRO A 484 23.68 -19.51 18.97
C PRO A 484 24.09 -19.17 17.52
N ALA A 485 24.90 -20.05 16.90
CA ALA A 485 25.37 -19.93 15.51
C ALA A 485 24.25 -19.57 14.52
N ASN A 486 24.46 -18.56 13.67
CA ASN A 486 23.46 -18.10 12.70
C ASN A 486 23.09 -19.21 11.68
N PRO A 487 21.92 -19.88 11.84
CA PRO A 487 21.57 -21.03 11.01
C PRO A 487 21.28 -20.64 9.55
N GLN A 488 20.93 -19.37 9.30
CA GLN A 488 20.65 -18.84 7.96
C GLN A 488 21.92 -18.72 7.12
N LEU A 489 23.02 -18.22 7.71
CA LEU A 489 24.31 -18.11 7.00
C LEU A 489 24.87 -19.50 6.66
N GLY A 490 24.80 -20.45 7.59
CA GLY A 490 25.21 -21.84 7.35
C GLY A 490 24.38 -22.53 6.24
N GLY A 491 23.07 -22.26 6.21
CA GLY A 491 22.19 -22.71 5.12
C GLY A 491 22.59 -22.12 3.76
N MET A 492 22.88 -20.83 3.71
CA MET A 492 23.30 -20.12 2.51
C MET A 492 24.65 -20.62 1.97
N VAL A 493 25.65 -20.83 2.83
CA VAL A 493 26.95 -21.43 2.43
C VAL A 493 26.73 -22.81 1.81
N ARG A 494 25.90 -23.65 2.43
CA ARG A 494 25.57 -24.99 1.92
C ARG A 494 24.90 -24.90 0.55
N LEU A 495 23.96 -23.97 0.39
CA LEU A 495 23.23 -23.76 -0.86
C LEU A 495 24.16 -23.35 -2.01
N VAL A 496 24.98 -22.32 -1.81
CA VAL A 496 25.86 -21.80 -2.86
C VAL A 496 26.99 -22.79 -3.19
N ARG A 497 27.50 -23.56 -2.20
CA ARG A 497 28.39 -24.70 -2.46
C ARG A 497 27.74 -25.78 -3.32
N GLY A 498 26.47 -26.10 -3.05
CA GLY A 498 25.71 -27.04 -3.89
C GLY A 498 25.57 -26.54 -5.32
N MET A 499 25.23 -25.26 -5.50
CA MET A 499 25.20 -24.58 -6.80
C MET A 499 26.55 -24.59 -7.52
N GLN A 500 27.66 -24.42 -6.79
CA GLN A 500 29.01 -24.55 -7.34
C GLN A 500 29.25 -25.97 -7.87
N ALA A 501 28.89 -26.99 -7.10
CA ALA A 501 29.02 -28.38 -7.51
C ALA A 501 28.16 -28.72 -8.74
N TRP A 502 26.97 -28.11 -8.88
CA TRP A 502 26.13 -28.29 -10.07
C TRP A 502 26.80 -27.84 -11.37
N LEU A 503 27.69 -26.84 -11.34
CA LEU A 503 28.42 -26.35 -12.52
C LEU A 503 29.54 -27.29 -12.99
N GLU A 504 29.91 -28.28 -12.17
CA GLU A 504 30.96 -29.26 -12.45
C GLU A 504 30.42 -30.69 -12.62
N GLU A 505 29.12 -30.91 -12.38
CA GLU A 505 28.51 -32.24 -12.39
C GLU A 505 27.82 -32.54 -13.72
N ASP A 506 28.56 -33.15 -14.64
CA ASP A 506 28.07 -33.49 -15.99
C ASP A 506 26.86 -34.43 -15.98
N ARG A 507 26.73 -35.29 -14.97
CA ARG A 507 25.59 -36.22 -14.84
C ARG A 507 24.27 -35.48 -14.79
N LEU A 508 24.21 -34.24 -14.30
CA LEU A 508 22.98 -33.45 -14.24
C LEU A 508 22.39 -33.15 -15.63
N TYR A 509 23.16 -33.28 -16.70
CA TYR A 509 22.72 -33.06 -18.07
C TYR A 509 22.19 -34.34 -18.75
N GLU A 510 22.54 -35.52 -18.24
CA GLU A 510 22.21 -36.82 -18.84
C GLU A 510 20.72 -37.18 -18.74
N PRO A 511 20.17 -38.01 -19.65
CA PRO A 511 18.84 -38.59 -19.48
C PRO A 511 18.82 -39.60 -18.32
N GLY A 512 17.70 -39.69 -17.58
CA GLY A 512 17.49 -40.74 -16.59
C GLY A 512 18.17 -40.54 -15.22
N VAL A 513 18.66 -39.33 -14.90
CA VAL A 513 19.23 -39.03 -13.58
C VAL A 513 18.24 -39.31 -12.46
N TYR A 514 18.56 -40.26 -11.60
CA TYR A 514 17.77 -40.53 -10.40
C TYR A 514 18.21 -39.61 -9.26
N LEU A 515 17.56 -38.43 -9.18
CA LEU A 515 17.88 -37.37 -8.21
C LEU A 515 18.04 -37.88 -6.76
N PRO A 516 17.18 -38.78 -6.22
CA PRO A 516 17.32 -39.23 -4.84
C PRO A 516 18.61 -40.01 -4.53
N ALA A 517 19.29 -40.58 -5.54
CA ALA A 517 20.58 -41.25 -5.34
C ALA A 517 21.80 -40.34 -5.52
N LEU A 518 21.60 -39.05 -5.83
CA LEU A 518 22.70 -38.12 -5.93
C LEU A 518 23.34 -37.87 -4.55
N PRO A 519 24.67 -37.66 -4.50
CA PRO A 519 25.35 -37.26 -3.28
C PRO A 519 24.68 -36.08 -2.55
N PRO A 520 24.66 -36.07 -1.20
CA PRO A 520 24.00 -35.01 -0.43
C PRO A 520 24.49 -33.59 -0.71
N HIS A 521 25.77 -33.44 -1.08
CA HIS A 521 26.36 -32.13 -1.41
C HIS A 521 25.78 -31.50 -2.68
N LEU A 522 25.13 -32.29 -3.56
CA LEU A 522 24.41 -31.79 -4.73
C LEU A 522 22.97 -31.36 -4.40
N LEU A 523 22.56 -31.42 -3.14
CA LEU A 523 21.24 -30.96 -2.69
C LEU A 523 20.06 -31.48 -3.54
N PRO A 524 19.83 -32.82 -3.57
CA PRO A 524 18.82 -33.43 -4.44
C PRO A 524 17.42 -32.80 -4.37
N HIS A 525 16.98 -32.39 -3.18
CA HIS A 525 15.68 -31.73 -2.99
C HIS A 525 15.55 -30.41 -3.76
N HIS A 526 16.62 -29.62 -3.83
CA HIS A 526 16.64 -28.35 -4.57
C HIS A 526 16.67 -28.61 -6.08
N LEU A 527 17.43 -29.62 -6.52
CA LEU A 527 17.43 -30.05 -7.93
C LEU A 527 16.05 -30.52 -8.40
N VAL A 528 15.27 -31.20 -7.54
CA VAL A 528 13.87 -31.55 -7.86
C VAL A 528 13.05 -30.30 -8.12
N GLN A 529 13.14 -29.28 -7.26
CA GLN A 529 12.41 -28.02 -7.44
C GLN A 529 12.83 -27.29 -8.71
N ILE A 530 14.14 -27.28 -9.04
CA ILE A 530 14.64 -26.73 -10.30
C ILE A 530 14.06 -27.48 -11.50
N PHE A 531 14.07 -28.81 -11.48
CA PHE A 531 13.58 -29.63 -12.60
C PHE A 531 12.06 -29.53 -12.78
N GLN A 532 11.34 -29.19 -11.72
CA GLN A 532 9.91 -28.87 -11.77
C GLN A 532 9.63 -27.44 -12.26
N GLY A 533 10.67 -26.62 -12.45
CA GLY A 533 10.53 -25.22 -12.83
C GLY A 533 9.88 -24.37 -11.73
N ASN A 534 10.19 -24.65 -10.46
CA ASN A 534 9.67 -23.86 -9.34
C ASN A 534 10.40 -22.50 -9.26
N TRP A 535 9.67 -21.41 -9.50
CA TRP A 535 10.16 -20.03 -9.44
C TRP A 535 10.10 -19.40 -8.04
N GLU A 536 9.60 -20.11 -7.04
CA GLU A 536 9.53 -19.60 -5.66
C GLU A 536 10.93 -19.46 -5.04
N PRO A 537 11.29 -18.29 -4.49
CA PRO A 537 12.56 -18.09 -3.80
C PRO A 537 12.74 -19.04 -2.61
N TRP A 538 13.93 -19.63 -2.49
CA TRP A 538 14.27 -20.46 -1.34
C TRP A 538 14.62 -19.60 -0.13
N PRO A 539 14.13 -19.93 1.08
CA PRO A 539 14.45 -19.15 2.29
C PRO A 539 15.95 -18.95 2.52
N GLU A 540 16.76 -19.98 2.22
CA GLU A 540 18.21 -19.95 2.38
C GLU A 540 18.93 -19.08 1.34
N ALA A 541 18.29 -18.78 0.22
CA ALA A 541 18.81 -17.87 -0.81
C ALA A 541 18.57 -16.39 -0.47
N VAL A 542 17.76 -16.11 0.57
CA VAL A 542 17.35 -14.77 0.96
C VAL A 542 18.06 -14.37 2.25
N ASN A 543 18.91 -13.34 2.18
CA ASN A 543 19.55 -12.78 3.38
C ASN A 543 18.60 -11.79 4.07
N GLN A 544 17.68 -12.32 4.88
CA GLN A 544 16.68 -11.50 5.57
C GLN A 544 17.31 -10.50 6.56
N THR A 545 18.33 -10.93 7.30
CA THR A 545 19.11 -10.06 8.20
C THR A 545 19.72 -8.86 7.48
N ALA A 546 20.31 -9.06 6.29
CA ALA A 546 20.88 -7.95 5.54
C ALA A 546 19.81 -6.97 5.01
N ILE A 547 18.61 -7.48 4.69
CA ILE A 547 17.48 -6.62 4.29
C ILE A 547 17.01 -5.79 5.48
N GLU A 548 16.88 -6.40 6.67
CA GLU A 548 16.48 -5.71 7.90
C GLU A 548 17.51 -4.68 8.37
N GLU A 549 18.81 -4.99 8.30
CA GLU A 549 19.90 -4.03 8.56
C GLU A 549 19.85 -2.84 7.60
N ALA A 550 19.62 -3.09 6.31
CA ALA A 550 19.42 -2.02 5.33
C ALA A 550 18.21 -1.15 5.68
N THR A 551 17.09 -1.74 6.12
CA THR A 551 15.92 -1.01 6.60
C THR A 551 16.25 -0.12 7.80
N GLN A 552 16.96 -0.64 8.80
CA GLN A 552 17.35 0.14 9.97
C GLN A 552 18.26 1.30 9.63
N ASN A 553 19.16 1.13 8.65
CA ASN A 553 20.04 2.21 8.20
C ASN A 553 19.30 3.31 7.45
N ILE A 554 18.20 3.00 6.76
CA ILE A 554 17.35 3.99 6.09
C ILE A 554 16.52 4.80 7.11
N LEU A 555 16.16 4.20 8.25
CA LEU A 555 15.32 4.82 9.28
C LEU A 555 16.10 5.66 10.31
N LYS A 556 17.43 5.60 10.29
CA LYS A 556 18.33 6.45 11.08
C LYS A 556 18.65 7.73 10.31
#